data_AF-A0A6N7MD80-F1
#
_entry.id   AF-A0A6N7MD80-F1
#
_cell.length_a   1.000
_cell.length_b   1.000
_cell.length_c   1.000
_cell.angle_alpha   90.00
_cell.angle_beta   90.00
_cell.angle_gamma   90.00
#
_symmetry.space_group_name_H-M   'P 1'
#
loop_
_entity.id
_entity.type
_entity.pdbx_description
1 polymer ?
#
loop_
_entity_poly.entity_id
_entity_poly.type
_entity_poly.pdbx_seq_one_letter_code
_entity_poly.pdbx_strand_id
1 'polypeptide(L)' 'MDLIKIILNAISPSLRKLIVEFILSLRAAAKKTDNPLDDIIVEVLIKVFDIKD' A
#
# COMPACT_ATOMS: atom_id res chain seq x y z
N MET A 1 8.01 9.27 -16.17
CA MET A 1 7.44 7.92 -16.35
C MET A 1 7.26 7.32 -14.97
N ASP A 2 6.01 7.17 -14.50
CA ASP A 2 5.73 6.59 -13.18
C ASP A 2 5.94 5.07 -13.24
N LEU A 3 7.18 4.63 -13.00
CA LEU A 3 7.58 3.21 -13.00
C LEU A 3 6.63 2.35 -12.16
N ILE A 4 6.15 2.88 -11.04
CA ILE A 4 5.21 2.20 -10.15
C ILE A 4 3.86 1.95 -10.84
N LYS A 5 3.32 2.92 -11.59
CA LYS A 5 2.06 2.73 -12.33
C LYS A 5 2.21 1.70 -13.44
N ILE A 6 3.36 1.66 -14.10
CA ILE A 6 3.67 0.65 -15.13
C ILE A 6 3.68 -0.74 -14.52
N ILE A 7 4.38 -0.92 -13.39
CA ILE A 7 4.43 -2.20 -12.68
C ILE A 7 3.03 -2.59 -12.21
N LEU A 8 2.26 -1.66 -11.64
CA LEU A 8 0.90 -1.93 -11.16
C LEU A 8 -0.08 -2.34 -12.26
N ASN A 9 0.10 -1.82 -13.47
CA ASN A 9 -0.71 -2.21 -14.63
C ASN A 9 -0.20 -3.50 -15.30
N ALA A 10 1.05 -3.88 -15.05
CA ALA A 10 1.65 -5.10 -15.61
C ALA A 10 1.40 -6.34 -14.74
N ILE A 11 1.17 -6.17 -13.43
CA ILE A 11 0.87 -7.31 -12.53
C ILE A 11 -0.56 -7.82 -12.70
N SER A 12 -0.76 -9.11 -12.38
CA SER A 12 -2.08 -9.72 -12.42
C SER A 12 -3.03 -9.09 -11.37
N PRO A 13 -4.36 -9.13 -11.60
CA PRO A 13 -5.33 -8.67 -10.62
C PRO A 13 -5.23 -9.38 -9.26
N SER A 14 -4.87 -10.67 -9.25
CA SER A 14 -4.68 -11.44 -8.02
C SER A 14 -3.47 -10.95 -7.21
N LEU A 15 -2.36 -10.65 -7.88
CA LEU A 15 -1.18 -10.10 -7.22
C LEU A 15 -1.44 -8.68 -6.70
N ARG A 16 -2.15 -7.85 -7.49
CA ARG A 16 -2.58 -6.53 -7.03
C ARG A 16 -3.43 -6.63 -5.77
N LYS A 17 -4.39 -7.56 -5.73
CA LYS A 17 -5.26 -7.79 -4.57
C LYS A 17 -4.45 -8.16 -3.32
N LEU A 18 -3.49 -9.08 -3.45
CA LEU A 18 -2.60 -9.47 -2.34
C LEU A 18 -1.80 -8.29 -1.79
N ILE A 19 -1.26 -7.44 -2.67
CA ILE A 19 -0.50 -6.26 -2.24
C ILE A 19 -1.40 -5.27 -1.50
N VAL A 20 -2.61 -5.02 -2.01
CA VAL A 20 -3.59 -4.14 -1.36
C VAL A 20 -3.98 -4.67 0.02
N GLU A 21 -4.32 -5.97 0.13
CA GLU A 21 -4.64 -6.61 1.40
C GLU A 21 -3.49 -6.50 2.40
N PHE A 22 -2.26 -6.69 1.94
CA PHE A 22 -1.06 -6.53 2.78
C PHE A 22 -0.89 -5.09 3.26
N ILE A 23 -1.02 -4.09 2.39
CA ILE A 23 -0.90 -2.67 2.78
C ILE A 23 -1.98 -2.29 3.80
N LEU A 24 -3.22 -2.76 3.62
CA LEU A 24 -4.30 -2.55 4.60
C LEU A 24 -3.99 -3.23 5.94
N SER A 25 -3.37 -4.42 5.92
CA SER A 25 -2.92 -5.09 7.14
C SER A 25 -1.83 -4.30 7.86
N LEU A 26 -0.90 -3.68 7.12
CA LEU A 26 0.12 -2.81 7.68
C LEU A 26 -0.49 -1.57 8.32
N ARG A 27 -1.55 -0.99 7.76
CA ARG A 27 -2.29 0.12 8.39
C ARG A 27 -2.85 -0.24 9.75
N ALA A 28 -3.40 -1.45 9.87
CA ALA A 28 -3.90 -1.95 11.14
C ALA A 28 -2.77 -2.25 12.14
N ALA A 29 -1.60 -2.64 11.65
CA ALA A 29 -0.42 -2.90 12.48
C ALA A 29 0.26 -1.60 12.94
N ALA A 30 0.38 -0.59 12.08
CA ALA A 30 0.95 0.72 12.39
C ALA A 30 0.20 1.41 13.55
N LYS A 31 -1.14 1.30 13.58
CA LYS A 31 -1.97 1.79 14.70
C LYS A 31 -1.68 1.14 16.06
N LYS A 32 -0.91 0.04 16.08
CA LYS A 32 -0.51 -0.66 17.31
C LYS A 32 0.91 -0.31 17.75
N THR A 33 1.64 0.48 16.97
CA THR A 33 2.99 0.95 17.31
C THR A 33 2.94 2.42 17.69
N ASP A 34 3.83 2.85 18.59
CA ASP A 34 4.01 4.27 18.91
C ASP A 34 4.93 4.99 17.91
N ASN A 35 5.29 4.33 16.80
CA ASN A 35 6.21 4.88 15.81
C ASN A 35 5.44 5.66 14.73
N PRO A 36 5.45 7.00 14.76
CA PRO A 36 4.69 7.81 13.81
C PRO A 36 5.17 7.64 12.36
N LEU A 37 6.37 7.12 12.14
CA LEU A 37 6.86 6.82 10.79
C LEU A 37 6.11 5.66 10.15
N ASP A 38 5.62 4.70 10.93
CA ASP A 38 4.89 3.54 10.41
C ASP A 38 3.57 4.00 9.76
N ASP A 39 2.84 4.91 10.43
CA ASP A 39 1.62 5.51 9.89
C ASP A 39 1.91 6.31 8.61
N ILE A 40 2.97 7.12 8.59
CA ILE A 40 3.36 7.92 7.42
C ILE A 40 3.68 7.02 6.23
N ILE A 41 4.47 5.97 6.43
CA ILE A 41 4.88 5.04 5.37
C ILE A 41 3.66 4.33 4.79
N VAL A 42 2.73 3.87 5.64
CA VAL A 42 1.51 3.22 5.17
C VAL A 42 0.64 4.18 4.36
N GLU A 43 0.45 5.42 4.80
CA GLU A 43 -0.33 6.41 4.06
C GLU A 43 0.33 6.78 2.71
N VAL A 44 1.66 6.79 2.64
CA VAL A 44 2.39 6.93 1.36
C VAL A 44 2.10 5.73 0.45
N LEU A 45 2.16 4.50 0.96
CA LEU A 45 1.87 3.30 0.18
C LEU A 45 0.43 3.30 -0.35
N ILE A 46 -0.55 3.70 0.45
CA ILE A 46 -1.96 3.83 0.05
C ILE A 46 -2.09 4.80 -1.14
N LYS A 47 -1.45 5.96 -1.07
CA LYS A 47 -1.48 6.97 -2.15
C LYS A 47 -0.76 6.49 -3.41
N VAL A 48 0.38 5.83 -3.26
CA VAL A 48 1.18 5.32 -4.39
C VAL A 48 0.43 4.23 -5.15
N PHE A 49 -0.32 3.38 -4.44
CA PHE A 49 -1.10 2.30 -5.00
C PHE A 49 -2.54 2.69 -5.41
N ASP A 50 -2.92 3.96 -5.21
CA ASP A 50 -4.27 4.49 -5.42
C ASP A 50 -5.34 3.58 -4.77
N ILE A 51 -5.07 3.16 -3.52
CA ILE A 51 -5.99 2.34 -2.75
C ILE A 51 -7.10 3.27 -2.24
N LYS A 52 -8.32 3.04 -2.73
CA LYS A 52 -9.51 3.75 -2.26
C LYS A 52 -10.10 2.96 -1.10
N ASP A 53 -10.21 3.61 0.05
CA ASP A 53 -10.99 3.11 1.21
C ASP A 53 -12.45 2.85 0.81
#